data_AF-A0A522E0K3-F1
#
_entry.id   AF-A0A522E0K3-F1
#
_cell.length_a   1.000
_cell.length_b   1.000
_cell.length_c   1.000
_cell.angle_alpha   90.00
_cell.angle_beta   90.00
_cell.angle_gamma   90.00
#
_symmetry.space_group_name_H-M   'P 1'
#
loop_
_entity.id
_entity.type
_entity.pdbx_description
1 polymer ?
#
loop_
_entity_poly.entity_id
_entity_poly.type
_entity_poly.pdbx_seq_one_letter_code
_entity_poly.pdbx_strand_id
1 'polypeptide(L)'
;MKGISPMIATILLIAFTVAVGGILSVWFSTTTTSQTGITGAAAQNYTRCGGAAINIQSVSSTLIRFSNPSIQTISSIQFLATDGSNSWVVTPNMTSLTASNFTTVAWTKGTNITLTATGLCLSSVPVGGRCDNTMSCWTGS
;
A
#
# COMPACT_ATOMS: atom_id res chain seq x y z
N MET A 1 0.93 64.51 32.48
CA MET A 1 0.53 63.08 32.50
C MET A 1 0.57 62.49 31.08
N LYS A 2 1.75 62.16 30.55
CA LYS A 2 1.96 61.48 29.25
C LYS A 2 3.22 60.60 29.31
N GLY A 3 3.30 59.72 30.31
CA GLY A 3 4.49 58.88 30.55
C GLY A 3 4.21 57.40 30.83
N ILE A 4 2.95 57.03 31.12
CA ILE A 4 2.58 55.66 31.53
C ILE A 4 2.11 54.83 30.32
N SER A 5 1.65 55.49 29.25
CA SER A 5 1.14 54.85 28.02
C SER A 5 2.16 54.01 27.23
N PRO A 6 3.46 54.37 27.15
CA PRO A 6 4.44 53.55 26.45
C PRO A 6 4.75 52.24 27.18
N MET A 7 4.70 52.24 28.50
CA MET A 7 5.07 51.07 29.32
C MET A 7 3.98 50.00 29.36
N ILE A 8 2.70 50.40 29.32
CA ILE A 8 1.58 49.45 29.23
C ILE A 8 1.52 48.78 27.86
N ALA A 9 1.77 49.54 26.79
CA ALA A 9 1.76 49.00 25.43
C ALA A 9 2.82 47.92 25.21
N THR A 10 4.02 48.09 25.78
CA THR A 10 5.09 47.09 25.69
C THR A 10 4.78 45.83 26.47
N ILE A 11 4.19 45.94 27.67
CA ILE A 11 3.80 44.79 28.48
C ILE A 11 2.72 43.97 27.77
N LEU A 12 1.72 44.62 27.15
CA LEU A 12 0.68 43.94 26.36
C LEU A 12 1.26 43.24 25.12
N LEU A 13 2.23 43.85 24.46
CA LEU A 13 2.93 43.25 23.32
C LEU A 13 3.70 41.99 23.72
N ILE A 14 4.40 42.02 24.86
CA ILE A 14 5.15 40.86 25.36
C ILE A 14 4.20 39.74 25.80
N ALA A 15 3.11 40.07 26.49
CA ALA A 15 2.11 39.07 26.87
C ALA A 15 1.47 38.39 25.66
N PHE A 16 1.17 39.17 24.60
CA PHE A 16 0.63 38.65 23.35
C PHE A 16 1.62 37.73 22.62
N THR A 17 2.90 38.11 22.52
CA THR A 17 3.91 37.27 21.84
C THR A 17 4.16 35.96 22.58
N VAL A 18 4.16 35.96 23.92
CA VAL A 18 4.28 34.73 24.73
C VAL A 18 3.04 33.84 24.55
N ALA A 19 1.84 34.40 24.54
CA ALA A 19 0.61 33.65 24.31
C ALA A 19 0.57 33.00 22.92
N VAL A 20 0.92 33.76 21.87
CA VAL A 20 1.00 33.23 20.50
C VAL A 20 2.09 32.17 20.38
N GLY A 21 3.26 32.39 20.98
CA GLY A 21 4.36 31.41 21.01
C GLY A 21 3.97 30.09 21.68
N GLY A 22 3.23 30.15 22.79
CA GLY A 22 2.70 28.96 23.47
C GLY A 22 1.71 28.18 22.61
N ILE A 23 0.77 28.87 21.97
CA ILE A 23 -0.23 28.24 21.08
C ILE A 23 0.46 27.58 19.89
N LEU A 24 1.40 28.27 19.25
CA LEU A 24 2.16 27.72 18.12
C LEU A 24 2.99 26.50 18.53
N SER A 25 3.64 26.52 19.69
CA SER A 25 4.44 25.40 20.18
C SER A 25 3.61 24.13 20.40
N VAL A 26 2.42 24.26 20.99
CA VAL A 26 1.49 23.14 21.17
C VAL A 26 0.99 22.64 19.81
N TRP A 27 0.63 23.54 18.91
CA TRP A 27 0.15 23.17 17.57
C TRP A 27 1.22 22.43 16.75
N PHE A 28 2.46 22.92 16.74
CA PHE A 28 3.57 22.24 16.06
C PHE A 28 3.88 20.87 16.68
N SER A 29 3.89 20.76 18.01
CA SER A 29 4.12 19.47 18.68
C SER A 29 3.02 18.47 18.32
N THR A 30 1.75 18.88 18.40
CA THR A 30 0.61 17.99 18.12
C THR A 30 0.58 17.55 16.66
N THR A 31 0.88 18.48 15.74
CA THR A 31 0.94 18.19 14.29
C THR A 31 2.11 17.25 13.97
N THR A 32 3.27 17.48 14.57
CA THR A 32 4.46 16.65 14.38
C THR A 32 4.22 15.23 14.92
N THR A 33 3.67 15.07 16.13
CA THR A 33 3.36 13.75 16.70
C THR A 33 2.31 13.00 15.88
N SER A 34 1.31 13.71 15.35
CA SER A 34 0.28 13.09 14.50
C SER A 34 0.88 12.60 13.19
N GLN A 35 1.74 13.41 12.56
CA GLN A 35 2.35 13.07 11.29
C GLN A 35 3.40 11.94 11.43
N THR A 36 4.20 11.94 12.50
CA THR A 36 5.15 10.85 12.79
C THR A 36 4.44 9.55 13.19
N GLY A 37 3.29 9.63 13.86
CA GLY A 37 2.46 8.46 14.16
C GLY A 37 1.93 7.80 12.88
N ILE A 38 1.44 8.59 11.92
CA ILE A 38 0.93 8.08 10.64
C ILE A 38 2.07 7.47 9.80
N THR A 39 3.21 8.15 9.68
CA THR A 39 4.35 7.62 8.91
C THR A 39 4.97 6.41 9.58
N GLY A 40 5.04 6.37 10.91
CA GLY A 40 5.48 5.20 11.67
C GLY A 40 4.59 3.97 11.45
N ALA A 41 3.27 4.16 11.48
CA ALA A 41 2.32 3.07 11.21
C ALA A 41 2.41 2.55 9.77
N ALA A 42 2.55 3.45 8.79
CA ALA A 42 2.75 3.07 7.39
C ALA A 42 4.06 2.29 7.21
N ALA A 43 5.17 2.78 7.77
CA ALA A 43 6.47 2.11 7.72
C ALA A 43 6.40 0.71 8.34
N GLN A 44 5.71 0.57 9.48
CA GLN A 44 5.51 -0.74 10.13
C GLN A 44 4.72 -1.71 9.24
N ASN A 45 3.71 -1.24 8.51
CA ASN A 45 2.98 -2.07 7.55
C ASN A 45 3.89 -2.53 6.40
N TYR A 46 4.73 -1.65 5.85
CA TYR A 46 5.71 -2.04 4.83
C TYR A 46 6.70 -3.08 5.35
N THR A 47 7.20 -2.94 6.58
CA THR A 47 8.09 -3.94 7.19
C THR A 47 7.36 -5.28 7.39
N ARG A 48 6.11 -5.27 7.86
CA ARG A 48 5.30 -6.49 8.05
C ARG A 48 4.93 -7.18 6.73
N CYS A 49 4.78 -6.40 5.67
CA CYS A 49 4.51 -6.88 4.32
C CYS A 49 5.79 -7.10 3.49
N GLY A 50 6.99 -6.96 4.07
CA GLY A 50 8.27 -7.07 3.33
C GLY A 50 8.54 -8.42 2.68
N GLY A 51 7.79 -9.47 3.06
CA GLY A 51 7.79 -10.79 2.40
C GLY A 51 6.47 -11.15 1.71
N ALA A 52 5.51 -10.21 1.66
CA ALA A 52 4.24 -10.38 0.99
C ALA A 52 4.39 -10.22 -0.53
N ALA A 53 4.16 -11.30 -1.25
CA ALA A 53 4.16 -11.34 -2.70
C ALA A 53 3.06 -12.28 -3.17
N ILE A 54 2.55 -12.07 -4.37
CA ILE A 54 1.69 -13.07 -5.01
C ILE A 54 2.61 -13.95 -5.84
N ASN A 55 2.89 -15.16 -5.36
CA ASN A 55 3.76 -16.08 -6.08
C ASN A 55 2.94 -16.86 -7.10
N ILE A 56 3.17 -16.62 -8.39
CA ILE A 56 2.51 -17.32 -9.49
C ILE A 56 3.30 -18.60 -9.77
N GLN A 57 2.75 -19.74 -9.37
CA GLN A 57 3.41 -21.04 -9.49
C GLN A 57 3.32 -21.60 -10.90
N SER A 58 2.14 -21.51 -11.51
CA SER A 58 1.93 -22.03 -12.86
C SER A 58 0.78 -21.32 -13.57
N VAL A 59 0.96 -21.01 -14.84
CA VAL A 59 -0.02 -20.41 -15.74
C VAL A 59 -0.21 -21.36 -16.92
N SER A 60 -1.34 -22.06 -16.96
CA SER A 60 -1.71 -22.99 -18.04
C SER A 60 -2.75 -22.39 -18.97
N SER A 61 -3.21 -23.15 -19.97
CA SER A 61 -4.25 -22.67 -20.90
C SER A 61 -5.59 -22.37 -20.22
N THR A 62 -5.88 -23.02 -19.09
CA THR A 62 -7.19 -22.98 -18.42
C THR A 62 -7.13 -22.62 -16.94
N LEU A 63 -5.95 -22.69 -16.30
CA LEU A 63 -5.80 -22.48 -14.86
C LEU A 63 -4.57 -21.62 -14.54
N ILE A 64 -4.74 -20.72 -13.57
CA ILE A 64 -3.65 -20.00 -12.91
C ILE A 64 -3.53 -20.56 -11.50
N ARG A 65 -2.34 -21.02 -11.09
CA ARG A 65 -2.03 -21.44 -9.73
C ARG A 65 -1.13 -20.40 -9.08
N PHE A 66 -1.51 -19.93 -7.91
CA PHE A 66 -0.75 -18.92 -7.17
C PHE A 66 -0.90 -19.13 -5.68
N SER A 67 0.06 -18.57 -4.94
CA SER A 67 0.14 -18.72 -3.50
C SER A 67 0.62 -17.44 -2.82
N ASN A 68 0.28 -17.29 -1.56
CA ASN A 68 0.82 -16.25 -0.69
C ASN A 68 1.91 -16.89 0.19
N PRO A 69 3.20 -16.68 -0.11
CA PRO A 69 4.29 -17.23 0.70
C PRO A 69 4.46 -16.50 2.04
N SER A 70 3.72 -15.39 2.27
CA SER A 70 3.86 -14.58 3.46
C SER A 70 2.97 -15.03 4.61
N ILE A 71 3.24 -14.44 5.77
CA ILE A 71 2.46 -14.64 7.00
C ILE A 71 1.25 -13.69 7.10
N GLN A 72 1.13 -12.72 6.20
CA GLN A 72 0.03 -11.75 6.21
C GLN A 72 -1.00 -12.11 5.13
N THR A 73 -2.26 -11.76 5.34
CA THR A 73 -3.31 -11.97 4.33
C THR A 73 -3.19 -10.91 3.24
N ILE A 74 -3.28 -11.34 1.98
CA ILE A 74 -3.37 -10.47 0.81
C ILE A 74 -4.85 -10.36 0.43
N SER A 75 -5.33 -9.14 0.22
CA SER A 75 -6.71 -8.81 -0.13
C SER A 75 -6.78 -8.12 -1.50
N SER A 76 -7.99 -7.97 -2.05
CA SER A 76 -8.24 -7.32 -3.34
C SER A 76 -7.40 -7.88 -4.50
N ILE A 77 -7.28 -9.21 -4.57
CA ILE A 77 -6.47 -9.87 -5.59
C ILE A 77 -7.11 -9.71 -6.96
N GLN A 78 -6.32 -9.26 -7.93
CA GLN A 78 -6.72 -9.15 -9.33
C GLN A 78 -5.59 -9.66 -10.23
N PHE A 79 -5.97 -10.20 -11.38
CA PHE A 79 -5.03 -10.58 -12.41
C PHE A 79 -5.28 -9.75 -13.67
N LEU A 80 -4.20 -9.36 -14.33
CA LEU A 80 -4.20 -8.67 -15.59
C LEU A 80 -3.42 -9.52 -16.59
N ALA A 81 -4.10 -10.06 -17.58
CA ALA A 81 -3.49 -10.75 -18.71
C ALA A 81 -3.30 -9.78 -19.87
N THR A 82 -2.20 -9.90 -20.63
CA THR A 82 -2.00 -9.11 -21.85
C THR A 82 -1.31 -9.91 -22.95
N ASP A 83 -1.68 -9.63 -24.20
CA ASP A 83 -1.05 -10.14 -25.43
C ASP A 83 0.04 -9.17 -25.98
N GLY A 84 0.34 -8.09 -25.24
CA GLY A 84 1.25 -7.01 -25.63
C GLY A 84 0.57 -5.81 -26.31
N SER A 85 -0.69 -5.96 -26.74
CA SER A 85 -1.49 -4.88 -27.36
C SER A 85 -2.77 -4.56 -26.59
N ASN A 86 -3.41 -5.59 -26.04
CA ASN A 86 -4.65 -5.56 -25.29
C ASN A 86 -4.42 -6.11 -23.89
N SER A 87 -5.26 -5.70 -22.95
CA SER A 87 -5.22 -6.19 -21.57
C SER A 87 -6.60 -6.61 -21.09
N TRP A 88 -6.67 -7.71 -20.35
CA TRP A 88 -7.90 -8.28 -19.82
C TRP A 88 -7.77 -8.55 -18.33
N VAL A 89 -8.77 -8.12 -17.57
CA VAL A 89 -8.86 -8.41 -16.14
C VAL A 89 -9.40 -9.82 -15.96
N VAL A 90 -8.67 -10.63 -15.20
CA VAL A 90 -9.08 -11.96 -14.77
C VAL A 90 -9.42 -11.86 -13.28
N THR A 91 -10.71 -11.94 -12.96
CA THR A 91 -11.19 -11.80 -11.58
C THR A 91 -11.21 -13.17 -10.89
N PRO A 92 -10.47 -13.35 -9.79
CA PRO A 92 -10.52 -14.59 -9.04
C PRO A 92 -11.85 -14.75 -8.29
N ASN A 93 -12.30 -15.99 -8.10
CA ASN A 93 -13.46 -16.29 -7.23
C ASN A 93 -13.20 -15.95 -5.75
N MET A 94 -11.92 -15.84 -5.37
CA MET A 94 -11.49 -15.41 -4.05
C MET A 94 -10.73 -14.09 -4.13
N THR A 95 -11.19 -13.09 -3.40
CA THR A 95 -10.54 -11.77 -3.34
C THR A 95 -9.47 -11.68 -2.24
N SER A 96 -9.34 -12.71 -1.39
CA SER A 96 -8.35 -12.76 -0.31
C SER A 96 -7.59 -14.08 -0.27
N LEU A 97 -6.28 -14.02 -0.03
CA LEU A 97 -5.38 -15.15 0.09
C LEU A 97 -4.69 -15.13 1.45
N THR A 98 -5.06 -16.09 2.30
CA THR A 98 -4.49 -16.26 3.64
C THR A 98 -3.04 -16.72 3.56
N ALA A 99 -2.33 -16.59 4.68
CA ALA A 99 -0.92 -16.97 4.79
C ALA A 99 -0.69 -18.43 4.39
N SER A 100 0.38 -18.67 3.60
CA SER A 100 0.81 -20.00 3.13
C SER A 100 -0.24 -20.78 2.32
N ASN A 101 -1.31 -20.12 1.88
CA ASN A 101 -2.37 -20.77 1.12
C ASN A 101 -2.05 -20.77 -0.38
N PHE A 102 -2.46 -21.83 -1.06
CA PHE A 102 -2.43 -21.97 -2.51
C PHE A 102 -3.86 -21.98 -3.04
N THR A 103 -4.09 -21.31 -4.16
CA THR A 103 -5.40 -21.33 -4.80
C THR A 103 -5.25 -21.34 -6.31
N THR A 104 -6.36 -21.59 -6.98
CA THR A 104 -6.43 -21.63 -8.43
C THR A 104 -7.56 -20.74 -8.94
N VAL A 105 -7.33 -20.18 -10.12
CA VAL A 105 -8.33 -19.38 -10.84
C VAL A 105 -8.48 -19.97 -12.22
N ALA A 106 -9.74 -20.25 -12.58
CA ALA A 106 -10.08 -20.60 -13.95
C ALA A 106 -9.92 -19.35 -14.83
N TRP A 107 -9.28 -19.52 -15.97
CA TRP A 107 -9.12 -18.46 -16.97
C TRP A 107 -9.04 -19.09 -18.36
N THR A 108 -8.91 -18.26 -19.39
CA THR A 108 -8.64 -18.74 -20.74
C THR A 108 -7.45 -17.95 -21.28
N LYS A 109 -6.33 -18.65 -21.51
CA LYS A 109 -5.07 -18.02 -21.94
C LYS A 109 -5.23 -17.24 -23.25
N GLY A 110 -5.89 -17.81 -24.26
CA GLY A 110 -6.02 -17.17 -25.57
C GLY A 110 -4.65 -16.80 -26.17
N THR A 111 -4.52 -15.56 -26.63
CA THR A 111 -3.26 -14.99 -27.16
C THR A 111 -2.40 -14.30 -26.11
N ASN A 112 -2.77 -14.35 -24.83
CA ASN A 112 -2.02 -13.69 -23.77
C ASN A 112 -0.60 -14.24 -23.67
N ILE A 113 0.36 -13.35 -23.45
CA ILE A 113 1.78 -13.65 -23.29
C ILE A 113 2.30 -13.30 -21.89
N THR A 114 1.59 -12.45 -21.15
CA THR A 114 1.93 -12.15 -19.76
C THR A 114 0.70 -12.15 -18.87
N LEU A 115 0.94 -12.42 -17.59
CA LEU A 115 -0.02 -12.39 -16.50
C LEU A 115 0.62 -11.63 -15.33
N THR A 116 -0.04 -10.57 -14.89
CA THR A 116 0.36 -9.79 -13.72
C THR A 116 -0.70 -9.94 -12.63
N ALA A 117 -0.30 -10.38 -11.45
CA ALA A 117 -1.15 -10.44 -10.27
C ALA A 117 -0.89 -9.22 -9.38
N THR A 118 -1.96 -8.62 -8.87
CA THR A 118 -1.90 -7.50 -7.93
C THR A 118 -2.80 -7.76 -6.74
N GLY A 119 -2.47 -7.16 -5.60
CA GLY A 119 -3.27 -7.23 -4.38
C GLY A 119 -2.74 -6.29 -3.32
N LEU A 120 -3.37 -6.31 -2.15
CA LEU A 120 -3.06 -5.45 -1.01
C LEU A 120 -2.78 -6.28 0.24
N CYS A 121 -1.55 -6.21 0.74
CA CYS A 121 -1.18 -6.70 2.07
C CYS A 121 -1.60 -5.67 3.13
N LEU A 122 -2.24 -6.13 4.21
CA LEU A 122 -2.78 -5.26 5.29
C LEU A 122 -3.61 -4.07 4.73
N SER A 123 -4.33 -4.32 3.63
CA SER A 123 -5.21 -3.35 2.94
C SER A 123 -4.55 -2.04 2.46
N SER A 124 -3.22 -1.92 2.53
CA SER A 124 -2.50 -0.66 2.29
C SER A 124 -1.20 -0.83 1.50
N VAL A 125 -0.54 -1.97 1.60
CA VAL A 125 0.73 -2.22 0.91
C VAL A 125 0.45 -2.98 -0.39
N PRO A 126 0.71 -2.38 -1.57
CA PRO A 126 0.55 -3.08 -2.84
C PRO A 126 1.58 -4.18 -2.96
N VAL A 127 1.11 -5.37 -3.34
CA VAL A 127 1.92 -6.55 -3.60
C VAL A 127 1.52 -7.13 -4.94
N GLY A 128 2.45 -7.82 -5.58
CA GLY A 128 2.17 -8.42 -6.88
C GLY A 128 3.13 -9.50 -7.26
N GLY A 129 2.85 -10.10 -8.40
CA GLY A 129 3.67 -11.09 -9.06
C GLY A 129 3.47 -10.99 -10.56
N ARG A 130 4.44 -11.45 -11.33
CA ARG A 130 4.36 -11.47 -12.78
C ARG A 130 4.86 -12.81 -13.30
N CYS A 131 4.19 -13.30 -14.32
CA CYS A 131 4.57 -14.47 -15.08
C CYS A 131 4.39 -14.17 -16.56
N ASP A 132 5.42 -14.37 -17.37
CA ASP A 132 5.33 -14.25 -18.83
C ASP A 132 5.74 -15.53 -19.53
N ASN A 133 5.50 -15.59 -20.84
CA ASN A 133 5.77 -16.76 -21.68
C ASN A 133 7.24 -17.17 -21.77
N THR A 134 8.16 -16.39 -21.24
CA THR A 134 9.60 -16.73 -21.15
C THR A 134 9.98 -17.32 -19.78
N MET A 135 9.09 -17.20 -18.79
CA MET A 135 9.31 -17.66 -17.42
C MET A 135 8.85 -19.10 -17.20
N SER A 136 9.48 -19.80 -16.26
CA SER A 136 9.16 -21.19 -15.90
C SER A 136 7.75 -21.38 -15.32
N CYS A 137 7.16 -20.33 -14.76
CA CYS A 137 5.77 -20.35 -14.30
C CYS A 137 4.79 -20.46 -15.49
N TRP A 138 5.18 -20.18 -16.73
CA TRP A 138 4.29 -20.26 -17.88
C TRP A 138 4.32 -21.66 -18.49
N THR A 139 3.31 -22.47 -18.16
CA THR A 139 3.29 -23.92 -18.42
C THR A 139 2.04 -24.29 -19.21
N GLY A 140 2.13 -24.31 -20.54
CA GLY A 140 1.00 -24.64 -21.41
C GLY A 140 1.03 -23.89 -22.74
N SER A 141 2.17 -23.98 -23.43
CA SER A 141 2.26 -23.69 -24.87
C SER A 141 1.32 -24.59 -25.64
#